data_AF-A0A6P7FJU7-F1
#
_entry.id   AF-A0A6P7FJU7-F1
#
_cell.length_a   1.000
_cell.length_b   1.000
_cell.length_c   1.000
_cell.angle_alpha   90.00
_cell.angle_beta   90.00
_cell.angle_gamma   90.00
#
_symmetry.space_group_name_H-M   'P 1'
#
loop_
_entity.id
_entity.type
_entity.pdbx_description
1 polymer ?
#
loop_
_entity_poly.entity_id
_entity_poly.type
_entity_poly.pdbx_seq_one_letter_code
_entity_poly.pdbx_strand_id
1 'polypeptide(L)'
;MRNISQNHQEKFIKAREMYNADFRLLGDSRVYTADLQKVIMLPRCDTFKEIIFTPRLIAFNESFVPVGTSKTSTAVLWHEAISGRKNADIVSTFYAFLNKIRDSEEVVIWLDNCSGQNKNWCLYTFFVYAVNSLELNIRKITRKIF
;
A
#
# COMPACT_ATOMS: atom_id res chain seq x y z
N MET A 1 8.73 24.32 25.27
CA MET A 1 8.96 23.14 24.40
C MET A 1 7.85 22.13 24.67
N ARG A 2 6.88 21.96 23.75
CA ARG A 2 5.94 20.84 23.86
C ARG A 2 6.72 19.55 23.60
N ASN A 3 6.60 18.57 24.49
CA ASN A 3 7.30 17.29 24.41
C ASN A 3 6.97 16.62 23.07
N ILE A 4 8.00 16.27 22.29
CA ILE A 4 7.88 15.61 20.98
C ILE A 4 7.01 14.35 21.06
N SER A 5 7.06 13.66 22.20
CA SER A 5 6.23 12.49 22.52
C SER A 5 4.72 12.77 22.53
N GLN A 6 4.28 13.89 23.15
CA GLN A 6 2.86 14.25 23.22
C GLN A 6 2.30 14.57 21.81
N ASN A 7 3.09 15.23 20.98
CA ASN A 7 2.71 15.55 19.59
C ASN A 7 2.57 14.29 18.71
N HIS A 8 3.43 13.29 18.91
CA HIS A 8 3.33 12.02 18.17
C HIS A 8 2.05 11.25 18.56
N GLN A 9 1.76 11.17 19.85
CA GLN A 9 0.58 10.48 20.36
C GLN A 9 -0.72 11.14 19.90
N GLU A 10 -0.79 12.48 19.91
CA GLU A 10 -1.93 13.22 19.37
C GLU A 10 -2.15 12.96 17.87
N LYS A 11 -1.07 12.90 17.08
CA LYS A 11 -1.17 12.60 15.64
C LYS A 11 -1.70 11.20 15.38
N PHE A 12 -1.20 10.22 16.13
CA PHE A 12 -1.65 8.83 16.04
C PHE A 12 -3.14 8.71 16.39
N ILE A 13 -3.59 9.34 17.48
CA ILE A 13 -5.01 9.33 17.88
C ILE A 13 -5.88 9.93 16.77
N LYS A 14 -5.48 11.10 16.23
CA LYS A 14 -6.20 11.74 15.12
C LYS A 14 -6.24 10.87 13.86
N ALA A 15 -5.13 10.25 13.49
CA ALA A 15 -5.08 9.35 12.33
C ALA A 15 -6.01 8.15 12.53
N ARG A 16 -6.06 7.59 13.75
CA ARG A 16 -6.96 6.49 14.11
C ARG A 16 -8.43 6.91 14.05
N GLU A 17 -8.77 8.10 14.54
CA GLU A 17 -10.11 8.67 14.43
C GLU A 17 -10.53 8.86 12.98
N MET A 18 -9.65 9.41 12.13
CA MET A 18 -9.88 9.55 10.69
C MET A 18 -10.04 8.21 9.98
N TYR A 19 -9.24 7.20 10.34
CA TYR A 19 -9.37 5.84 9.80
C TYR A 19 -10.71 5.22 10.17
N ASN A 20 -11.15 5.39 11.42
CA ASN A 20 -12.45 4.91 11.88
C ASN A 20 -13.62 5.69 11.26
N ALA A 21 -13.45 6.97 10.95
CA ALA A 21 -14.42 7.76 10.20
C ALA A 21 -14.56 7.26 8.76
N ASP A 22 -13.42 7.00 8.10
CA ASP A 22 -13.40 6.41 6.76
C ASP A 22 -14.02 5.00 6.72
N PHE A 23 -13.84 4.19 7.77
CA PHE A 23 -14.51 2.89 7.89
C PHE A 23 -16.03 3.00 7.92
N ARG A 24 -16.57 4.10 8.47
CA ARG A 24 -18.02 4.33 8.58
C ARG A 24 -18.61 4.94 7.31
N LEU A 25 -17.78 5.49 6.41
CA LEU A 25 -18.21 6.00 5.12
C LEU A 25 -18.54 4.82 4.19
N LEU A 26 -19.81 4.42 4.20
CA LEU A 26 -20.39 3.37 3.35
C LEU A 26 -20.81 3.92 1.96
N GLY A 27 -19.99 4.79 1.36
CA GLY A 27 -20.28 5.48 0.10
C GLY A 27 -19.46 5.01 -1.10
N ASP A 28 -19.68 5.67 -2.24
CA ASP A 28 -19.09 5.38 -3.57
C ASP A 28 -17.56 5.58 -3.63
N SER A 29 -16.99 6.30 -2.67
CA SER A 29 -15.53 6.47 -2.53
C SER A 29 -14.89 5.19 -2.04
N ARG A 30 -14.08 4.55 -2.88
CA ARG A 30 -13.39 3.32 -2.49
C ARG A 30 -12.15 3.65 -1.65
N VAL A 31 -12.24 3.35 -0.36
CA VAL A 31 -11.15 3.52 0.60
C VAL A 31 -10.36 2.21 0.71
N TYR A 32 -9.05 2.29 0.56
CA TYR A 32 -8.14 1.16 0.66
C TYR A 32 -6.98 1.45 1.60
N THR A 33 -6.45 0.40 2.21
CA THR A 33 -5.14 0.40 2.87
C THR A 33 -4.14 -0.32 1.98
N ALA A 34 -2.98 0.29 1.78
CA ALA A 34 -1.83 -0.35 1.15
C ALA A 34 -0.87 -0.80 2.25
N ASP A 35 -0.52 -2.08 2.27
CA ASP A 35 0.44 -2.68 3.19
C ASP A 35 1.52 -3.39 2.39
N LEU A 36 2.75 -2.86 2.46
CA LEU A 36 3.89 -3.45 1.77
C LEU A 36 4.58 -4.43 2.73
N GLN A 37 4.27 -5.71 2.56
CA GLN A 37 4.68 -6.71 3.53
C GLN A 37 6.19 -7.02 3.51
N LYS A 38 6.60 -7.69 4.58
CA LYS A 38 7.97 -8.18 4.76
C LYS A 38 8.30 -9.20 3.67
N VAL A 39 9.54 -9.18 3.21
CA VAL A 39 10.09 -10.16 2.27
C VAL A 39 9.82 -11.59 2.73
N ILE A 40 9.28 -12.42 1.85
CA ILE A 40 8.99 -13.84 2.07
C ILE A 40 10.05 -14.65 1.33
N MET A 41 10.75 -15.55 2.03
CA MET A 41 11.63 -16.51 1.38
C MET A 41 10.87 -17.78 1.04
N LEU A 42 10.95 -18.22 -0.21
CA LEU A 42 10.32 -19.42 -0.75
C LEU A 42 11.37 -20.48 -1.11
N PRO A 43 11.10 -21.77 -0.84
CA PRO A 43 9.96 -22.28 -0.08
C PRO A 43 10.05 -21.95 1.43
N ARG A 44 8.89 -21.90 2.10
CA ARG A 44 8.82 -21.77 3.56
C ARG A 44 9.15 -23.11 4.18
N CYS A 45 10.29 -23.19 4.86
CA CYS A 45 10.79 -24.42 5.47
C CYS A 45 11.33 -24.11 6.87
N ASP A 46 10.51 -23.46 7.68
CA ASP A 46 10.90 -22.91 8.98
C ASP A 46 11.29 -24.01 10.01
N THR A 47 10.95 -25.27 9.72
CA THR A 47 11.25 -26.44 10.55
C THR A 47 12.70 -26.92 10.44
N PHE A 48 13.40 -26.63 9.34
CA PHE A 48 14.75 -27.14 9.08
C PHE A 48 15.80 -26.06 9.31
N LYS A 49 16.68 -26.26 10.30
CA LYS A 49 17.73 -25.29 10.66
C LYS A 49 18.76 -25.11 9.54
N GLU A 50 19.02 -26.14 8.75
CA GLU A 50 19.96 -26.11 7.61
C GLU A 50 19.54 -25.11 6.53
N ILE A 51 18.23 -24.88 6.38
CA ILE A 51 17.68 -23.96 5.37
C ILE A 51 17.89 -22.49 5.75
N ILE A 52 18.24 -22.18 7.01
CA ILE A 52 18.52 -20.80 7.44
C ILE A 52 19.67 -20.18 6.63
N PHE A 53 20.66 -20.98 6.23
CA PHE A 53 21.84 -20.53 5.49
C PHE A 53 21.78 -20.84 4.00
N THR A 54 20.68 -21.44 3.53
CA THR A 54 20.52 -21.77 2.11
C THR A 54 19.89 -20.58 1.38
N PRO A 55 20.47 -20.11 0.25
CA PRO A 55 19.82 -19.11 -0.59
C PRO A 55 18.42 -19.57 -1.00
N ARG A 56 17.44 -18.69 -0.84
CA ARG A 56 16.03 -18.96 -1.16
C ARG A 56 15.47 -17.87 -2.04
N LEU A 57 14.48 -18.24 -2.85
CA LEU A 57 13.80 -17.31 -3.73
C LEU A 57 13.08 -16.26 -2.90
N ILE A 58 13.42 -15.00 -3.13
CA ILE A 58 12.76 -13.86 -2.50
C ILE A 58 11.46 -13.56 -3.24
N ALA A 59 10.35 -13.62 -2.51
CA ALA A 59 9.04 -13.15 -2.93
C ALA A 59 8.67 -11.86 -2.19
N PHE A 60 8.07 -10.95 -2.95
CA PHE A 60 7.58 -9.67 -2.49
C PHE A 60 6.07 -9.61 -2.68
N ASN A 61 5.41 -8.86 -1.81
CA ASN A 61 3.98 -8.65 -1.92
C ASN A 61 3.53 -7.29 -1.41
N GLU A 62 2.56 -6.72 -2.10
CA GLU A 62 1.88 -5.49 -1.72
C GLU A 62 0.38 -5.73 -1.73
N SER A 63 -0.25 -5.45 -0.58
CA SER A 63 -1.66 -5.76 -0.34
C SER A 63 -2.46 -4.47 -0.32
N PHE A 64 -3.56 -4.46 -1.08
CA PHE A 64 -4.56 -3.40 -1.11
C PHE A 64 -5.86 -3.94 -0.52
N VAL A 65 -6.18 -3.53 0.71
CA VAL A 65 -7.33 -4.05 1.45
C VAL A 65 -8.37 -2.94 1.60
N PRO A 66 -9.63 -3.16 1.20
CA PRO A 66 -10.65 -2.13 1.38
C PRO A 66 -10.89 -1.88 2.88
N VAL A 67 -11.07 -0.61 3.25
CA VAL A 67 -11.50 -0.24 4.60
C VAL A 67 -13.02 -0.45 4.67
N GLY A 68 -13.51 -1.28 5.59
CA GLY A 68 -14.94 -1.57 5.74
C GLY A 68 -15.31 -3.02 5.43
N THR A 69 -16.56 -3.25 5.03
CA THR A 69 -17.13 -4.60 4.81
C THR A 69 -16.99 -5.11 3.37
N SER A 70 -16.32 -4.35 2.49
CA SER A 70 -16.07 -4.79 1.11
C SER A 70 -15.16 -6.02 1.11
N LYS A 71 -15.49 -7.02 0.29
CA LYS A 71 -15.00 -8.40 0.46
C LYS A 71 -13.70 -8.71 -0.28
N THR A 72 -13.31 -7.91 -1.27
CA THR A 72 -12.21 -8.27 -2.17
C THR A 72 -10.98 -7.41 -1.93
N SER A 73 -10.01 -7.96 -1.20
CA SER A 73 -8.65 -7.46 -1.18
C SER A 73 -7.91 -7.84 -2.47
N THR A 74 -6.87 -7.07 -2.80
CA THR A 74 -5.98 -7.36 -3.93
C THR A 74 -4.57 -7.45 -3.41
N ALA A 75 -3.90 -8.57 -3.66
CA ALA A 75 -2.48 -8.72 -3.39
C ALA A 75 -1.73 -8.78 -4.74
N VAL A 76 -0.73 -7.94 -4.90
CA VAL A 76 0.21 -8.00 -6.03
C VAL A 76 1.44 -8.75 -5.56
N LEU A 77 1.75 -9.87 -6.22
CA LEU A 77 2.86 -10.76 -5.88
C LEU A 77 3.89 -10.75 -7.00
N TRP A 78 5.17 -10.69 -6.65
CA TRP A 78 6.27 -10.91 -7.58
C TRP A 78 7.47 -11.49 -6.85
N HIS A 79 8.44 -12.00 -7.59
CA HIS A 79 9.67 -12.54 -7.02
C HIS A 79 10.90 -11.90 -7.66
N GLU A 80 12.06 -12.05 -7.01
CA GLU A 80 13.31 -11.39 -7.39
C GLU A 80 13.78 -11.68 -8.82
N ALA A 81 13.45 -12.86 -9.37
CA ALA A 81 13.77 -13.21 -10.75
C ALA A 81 12.89 -12.50 -11.81
N ILE A 82 11.79 -11.85 -11.42
CA ILE A 82 11.02 -10.95 -12.31
C ILE A 82 11.56 -9.54 -12.18
N SER A 83 11.61 -9.02 -10.95
CA SER A 83 12.19 -7.72 -10.64
C SER A 83 12.52 -7.60 -9.16
N GLY A 84 13.28 -6.56 -8.81
CA GLY A 84 13.63 -6.24 -7.44
C GLY A 84 12.50 -5.57 -6.66
N ARG A 85 12.88 -4.77 -5.65
CA ARG A 85 11.96 -3.97 -4.81
C ARG A 85 12.33 -2.49 -4.87
N LYS A 86 12.64 -1.98 -6.06
CA LYS A 86 12.94 -0.56 -6.28
C LYS A 86 11.65 0.24 -6.29
N ASN A 87 11.79 1.56 -6.25
CA ASN A 87 10.66 2.50 -6.25
C ASN A 87 9.69 2.29 -7.42
N ALA A 88 10.20 1.99 -8.62
CA ALA A 88 9.38 1.71 -9.80
C ALA A 88 8.62 0.38 -9.70
N ASP A 89 9.23 -0.63 -9.06
CA ASP A 89 8.58 -1.93 -8.82
C ASP A 89 7.38 -1.76 -7.90
N ILE A 90 7.53 -1.00 -6.82
CA ILE A 90 6.43 -0.63 -5.91
C ILE A 90 5.35 0.13 -6.70
N VAL A 91 5.72 1.15 -7.49
CA VAL A 91 4.74 1.89 -8.31
C VAL A 91 3.97 1.00 -9.28
N SER A 92 4.62 -0.02 -9.84
CA SER A 92 3.96 -0.97 -10.75
C SER A 92 2.83 -1.75 -10.05
N THR A 93 2.94 -2.01 -8.75
CA THR A 93 1.88 -2.67 -7.97
C THR A 93 0.66 -1.75 -7.83
N PHE A 94 0.88 -0.46 -7.56
CA PHE A 94 -0.18 0.55 -7.52
C PHE A 94 -0.85 0.67 -8.87
N TYR A 95 -0.08 0.68 -9.96
CA TYR A 95 -0.66 0.70 -11.31
C TYR A 95 -1.53 -0.53 -11.60
N ALA A 96 -1.05 -1.73 -11.25
CA ALA A 96 -1.82 -2.96 -11.40
C ALA A 96 -3.11 -2.93 -10.57
N PHE A 97 -3.05 -2.39 -9.35
CA PHE A 97 -4.20 -2.23 -8.47
C PHE A 97 -5.20 -1.19 -8.99
N LEU A 98 -4.74 0.00 -9.38
CA LEU A 98 -5.60 1.07 -9.89
C LEU A 98 -6.33 0.65 -11.17
N ASN A 99 -5.66 -0.10 -12.06
CA ASN A 99 -6.31 -0.68 -13.24
C ASN A 99 -7.47 -1.63 -12.88
N LYS A 100 -7.35 -2.38 -11.77
CA LYS A 100 -8.40 -3.28 -11.29
C LYS A 100 -9.62 -2.53 -10.73
N ILE A 101 -9.44 -1.28 -10.31
CA ILE A 101 -10.50 -0.43 -9.73
C ILE A 101 -10.85 0.78 -10.62
N ARG A 102 -10.55 0.72 -11.92
CA ARG A 102 -10.75 1.80 -12.90
C ARG A 102 -12.15 2.41 -12.96
N ASP A 103 -13.16 1.70 -12.46
CA ASP A 103 -14.55 2.19 -12.42
C ASP A 103 -14.79 3.20 -11.29
N SER A 104 -13.76 3.50 -10.48
CA SER A 104 -13.83 4.43 -9.35
C SER A 104 -13.17 5.75 -9.69
N GLU A 105 -13.96 6.82 -9.82
CA GLU A 105 -13.43 8.16 -10.09
C GLU A 105 -12.67 8.75 -8.88
N GLU A 106 -13.04 8.36 -7.66
CA GLU A 106 -12.39 8.81 -6.43
C GLU A 106 -11.87 7.64 -5.60
N VAL A 107 -10.58 7.69 -5.27
CA VAL A 107 -9.91 6.65 -4.47
C VAL A 107 -9.22 7.30 -3.28
N VAL A 108 -9.44 6.73 -2.09
CA VAL A 108 -8.70 7.09 -0.87
C VAL A 108 -7.76 5.95 -0.54
N ILE A 109 -6.46 6.24 -0.41
CA ILE A 109 -5.45 5.22 -0.09
C ILE A 109 -4.75 5.61 1.20
N TRP A 110 -4.86 4.75 2.20
CA TRP A 110 -4.09 4.77 3.43
C TRP A 110 -2.77 4.05 3.21
N LEU A 111 -1.67 4.77 3.32
CA LEU A 111 -0.32 4.23 3.21
C LEU A 111 0.29 4.04 4.60
N ASP A 112 1.06 2.97 4.76
CA ASP A 112 1.91 2.80 5.92
C ASP A 112 3.07 3.82 5.89
N ASN A 113 3.80 3.96 7.00
CA ASN A 113 4.96 4.84 7.05
C ASN A 113 6.24 4.19 6.50
N CYS A 114 6.13 3.17 5.65
CA CYS A 114 7.28 2.54 5.01
C CYS A 114 7.97 3.55 4.09
N SER A 115 9.31 3.56 4.13
CA SER A 115 10.12 4.44 3.28
C SER A 115 9.87 4.21 1.79
N GLY A 116 9.59 2.96 1.39
CA GLY A 116 9.27 2.60 0.00
C GLY A 116 7.95 3.16 -0.52
N GLN A 117 7.06 3.60 0.37
CA GLN A 117 5.80 4.26 0.02
C GLN A 117 5.90 5.78 0.27
N ASN A 118 6.04 6.19 1.54
CA ASN A 118 5.89 7.60 1.90
C ASN A 118 7.05 8.52 1.52
N LYS A 119 8.26 7.97 1.30
CA LYS A 119 9.44 8.73 0.85
C LYS A 119 9.74 8.50 -0.63
N ASN A 120 8.86 7.81 -1.35
CA ASN A 120 9.05 7.44 -2.74
C ASN A 120 8.46 8.50 -3.68
N TRP A 121 9.32 9.40 -4.19
CA TRP A 121 8.94 10.41 -5.19
C TRP A 121 8.36 9.83 -6.48
N CYS A 122 8.73 8.60 -6.84
CA CYS A 122 8.17 7.91 -7.99
C CYS A 122 6.67 7.62 -7.78
N LEU A 123 6.26 7.30 -6.55
CA LEU A 123 4.85 7.08 -6.23
C LEU A 123 4.01 8.37 -6.32
N TYR A 124 4.54 9.49 -5.84
CA TYR A 124 3.84 10.78 -5.94
C TYR A 124 3.70 11.26 -7.38
N THR A 125 4.77 11.15 -8.18
CA THR A 125 4.73 11.48 -9.61
C THR A 125 3.80 10.55 -10.37
N PHE A 126 3.76 9.27 -10.01
CA PHE A 126 2.79 8.33 -10.54
C PHE A 126 1.34 8.69 -10.19
N PHE A 127 1.03 9.15 -8.97
CA PHE A 127 -0.33 9.59 -8.66
C PHE A 127 -0.76 10.80 -9.49
N VAL A 128 0.14 11.74 -9.76
CA VAL A 128 -0.12 12.86 -10.68
C VAL A 128 -0.37 12.34 -12.09
N TYR A 129 0.43 11.39 -12.57
CA TYR A 129 0.16 10.72 -13.86
C TYR A 129 -1.22 10.06 -13.86
N ALA A 130 -1.54 9.30 -12.81
CA ALA A 130 -2.74 8.50 -12.75
C ALA A 130 -4.03 9.33 -12.82
N VAL A 131 -4.07 10.48 -12.15
CA VAL A 131 -5.24 11.38 -12.20
C VAL A 131 -5.36 12.16 -13.52
N ASN A 132 -4.28 12.25 -14.30
CA ASN A 132 -4.25 12.91 -15.61
C ASN A 132 -4.29 11.91 -16.78
N SER A 133 -4.30 10.60 -16.50
CA SER A 133 -4.32 9.57 -17.53
C SER A 133 -5.75 9.18 -17.88
N LEU A 134 -6.05 9.16 -19.18
CA LEU A 134 -7.32 8.64 -19.71
C LEU A 134 -7.46 7.12 -19.50
N GLU A 135 -6.36 6.42 -19.22
CA GLU A 135 -6.33 4.96 -19.06
C GLU A 135 -6.97 4.51 -17.74
N LEU A 136 -6.81 5.30 -16.67
CA LEU A 136 -7.19 4.89 -15.31
C LEU A 136 -8.55 5.43 -14.87
N ASN A 137 -9.11 6.43 -15.56
CA ASN A 137 -10.40 7.07 -15.26
C ASN A 137 -10.59 7.50 -13.78
N ILE A 138 -9.47 7.76 -13.08
CA ILE A 138 -9.47 8.27 -11.70
C ILE A 138 -9.33 9.78 -11.77
N ARG A 139 -10.26 10.53 -11.17
CA ARG A 139 -10.21 11.99 -11.11
C ARG A 139 -9.51 12.50 -9.86
N LYS A 140 -9.53 11.69 -8.79
CA LYS A 140 -9.01 12.11 -7.49
C LYS A 140 -8.42 10.94 -6.70
N ILE A 141 -7.17 11.11 -6.27
CA ILE A 141 -6.49 10.21 -5.33
C ILE A 141 -6.21 10.99 -4.06
N THR A 142 -6.75 10.52 -2.94
CA THR A 142 -6.49 11.09 -1.62
C THR A 142 -5.57 10.16 -0.83
N ARG A 143 -4.34 10.60 -0.55
CA ARG A 143 -3.36 9.84 0.24
C ARG A 143 -3.43 10.21 1.73
N LYS A 144 -3.74 9.23 2.57
CA LYS A 144 -3.72 9.32 4.04
C LYS A 144 -2.60 8.44 4.62
N ILE A 145 -2.13 8.75 5.82
CA ILE A 145 -1.04 8.04 6.50
C ILE A 145 -1.52 7.65 7.90
N PHE A 146 -1.17 6.45 8.37
CA PHE A 146 -1.43 5.97 9.73
C PHE A 146 -0.71 6.75 10.83
#